data_AF-A0A2N6FRB4-F1
#
_entry.id   AF-A0A2N6FRB4-F1
#
_cell.length_a   1.000
_cell.length_b   1.000
_cell.length_c   1.000
_cell.angle_alpha   90.00
_cell.angle_beta   90.00
_cell.angle_gamma   90.00
#
_symmetry.space_group_name_H-M   'P 1'
#
loop_
_entity.id
_entity.type
_entity.pdbx_description
1 polymer ?
#
loop_
_entity_poly.entity_id
_entity_poly.type
_entity_poly.pdbx_seq_one_letter_code
_entity_poly.pdbx_strand_id
1 'polypeptide(L)'
;MSLYPSDTQTCSQCGGLCCQGHSGVWVDPQRFERLFFAGQKLQQGALPEGVVLRDLGGIQVAAPQTLEHGCFFLGPDGCRLDAELRPGQCLALTPSIDTLLEGEMRCTMPPECGSHTARLNWRHYWQQQTLGKEQY
;
A
#
# COMPACT_ATOMS: atom_id res chain seq x y z
N MET A 1 -3.16 2.49 19.47
CA MET A 1 -4.27 3.20 18.80
C MET A 1 -4.02 3.14 17.30
N SER A 2 -4.84 2.38 16.57
CA SER A 2 -4.74 2.29 15.11
C SER A 2 -5.28 3.60 14.53
N LEU A 3 -4.44 4.37 13.84
CA LEU A 3 -4.81 5.72 13.39
C LEU A 3 -5.79 5.74 12.21
N TYR A 4 -6.04 4.60 11.55
CA TYR A 4 -7.00 4.51 10.45
C TYR A 4 -7.65 3.12 10.44
N PRO A 5 -8.80 2.94 11.10
CA PRO A 5 -9.54 1.70 11.03
C PRO A 5 -10.21 1.61 9.65
N SER A 6 -9.53 0.98 8.70
CA SER A 6 -10.23 0.37 7.57
C SER A 6 -11.06 -0.79 8.15
N ASP A 7 -12.34 -0.54 8.39
CA ASP A 7 -13.28 -1.56 8.82
C ASP A 7 -13.35 -2.65 7.73
N THR A 8 -13.13 -3.90 8.15
CA THR A 8 -13.28 -5.08 7.29
C THR A 8 -14.64 -5.12 6.60
N GLN A 9 -15.69 -4.63 7.27
CA GLN A 9 -17.04 -4.56 6.74
C GLN A 9 -17.17 -3.54 5.61
N THR A 10 -16.41 -2.44 5.67
CA THR A 10 -16.40 -1.44 4.60
C THR A 10 -15.66 -1.93 3.35
N CYS A 11 -14.60 -2.73 3.54
CA CYS A 11 -13.86 -3.33 2.42
C CYS A 11 -14.66 -4.41 1.69
N SER A 12 -15.43 -5.22 2.41
CA SER A 12 -16.33 -6.22 1.81
C SER A 12 -17.50 -5.53 1.09
N GLN A 13 -18.10 -4.50 1.70
CA GLN A 13 -19.21 -3.75 1.10
C GLN A 13 -18.81 -3.00 -0.17
N CYS A 14 -17.55 -2.55 -0.28
CA CYS A 14 -17.07 -1.88 -1.47
C CYS A 14 -16.57 -2.81 -2.58
N GLY A 15 -16.45 -4.12 -2.34
CA GLY A 15 -15.89 -5.06 -3.32
C GLY A 15 -14.46 -4.70 -3.79
N GLY A 16 -13.72 -3.94 -3.00
CA GLY A 16 -12.38 -3.45 -3.35
C GLY A 16 -12.33 -2.24 -4.28
N LEU A 17 -13.45 -1.57 -4.58
CA LEU A 17 -13.48 -0.41 -5.48
C LEU A 17 -12.54 0.73 -5.03
N CYS A 18 -12.49 1.06 -3.73
CA CYS A 18 -11.52 2.03 -3.21
C CYS A 18 -10.07 1.60 -3.51
N CYS A 19 -9.73 0.34 -3.29
CA CYS A 19 -8.36 -0.15 -3.44
C CYS A 19 -7.94 -0.22 -4.91
N GLN A 20 -8.89 -0.42 -5.82
CA GLN A 20 -8.65 -0.44 -7.27
C GLN A 20 -8.48 0.96 -7.86
N GLY A 21 -9.13 1.98 -7.29
CA GLY A 21 -9.00 3.37 -7.72
C GLY A 21 -7.69 4.07 -7.31
N HIS A 22 -6.86 3.42 -6.48
CA HIS A 22 -5.62 3.99 -5.95
C HIS A 22 -4.42 3.06 -6.15
N SER A 23 -3.21 3.62 -6.06
CA SER A 23 -1.98 2.85 -6.25
C SER A 23 -1.76 1.75 -5.20
N GLY A 24 -2.35 1.89 -4.01
CA GLY A 24 -2.32 0.88 -2.95
C GLY A 24 -0.92 0.60 -2.40
N VAL A 25 -0.05 1.61 -2.30
CA VAL A 25 1.36 1.39 -1.93
C VAL A 25 1.61 1.36 -0.41
N TRP A 26 2.66 0.66 0.02
CA TRP A 26 3.16 0.77 1.39
C TRP A 26 3.92 2.09 1.53
N VAL A 27 3.30 3.09 2.16
CA VAL A 27 3.80 4.47 2.25
C VAL A 27 5.10 4.58 3.06
N ASP A 28 5.25 3.76 4.10
CA ASP A 28 6.41 3.74 4.99
C ASP A 28 7.27 2.47 4.73
N PRO A 29 8.49 2.60 4.20
CA PRO A 29 9.38 1.47 3.95
C PRO A 29 9.82 0.78 5.24
N GLN A 30 9.97 1.49 6.36
CA GLN A 30 10.35 0.85 7.63
C GLN A 30 9.22 -0.02 8.19
N ARG A 31 7.97 0.45 8.05
CA ARG A 31 6.81 -0.40 8.36
C ARG A 31 6.80 -1.63 7.45
N PHE A 32 7.05 -1.47 6.16
CA PHE A 32 7.11 -2.59 5.22
C PHE A 32 8.17 -3.64 5.64
N GLU A 33 9.37 -3.21 6.03
CA GLU A 33 10.41 -4.09 6.57
C GLU A 33 9.99 -4.82 7.84
N ARG A 34 9.35 -4.11 8.79
CA ARG A 34 8.85 -4.74 10.02
C ARG A 34 7.82 -5.82 9.73
N LEU A 35 6.93 -5.59 8.77
CA LEU A 35 5.86 -6.52 8.44
C LEU A 35 6.36 -7.77 7.70
N PHE A 36 7.29 -7.60 6.76
CA PHE A 36 7.63 -8.68 5.81
C PHE A 36 9.05 -9.22 5.96
N PHE A 37 9.92 -8.52 6.68
CA PHE A 37 11.34 -8.82 6.78
C PHE A 37 11.82 -8.88 8.25
N ALA A 38 10.92 -8.94 9.22
CA ALA A 38 11.24 -8.87 10.64
C ALA A 38 12.13 -7.67 11.00
N GLY A 39 11.95 -6.55 10.30
CA GLY A 39 12.74 -5.33 10.48
C GLY A 39 14.12 -5.35 9.80
N GLN A 40 14.46 -6.41 9.07
CA GLN A 40 15.67 -6.46 8.27
C GLN A 40 15.52 -5.60 7.01
N LYS A 41 16.67 -5.13 6.50
CA LYS A 41 16.69 -4.29 5.31
C LYS A 41 16.19 -5.03 4.08
N LEU A 42 15.26 -4.44 3.33
CA LEU A 42 14.82 -4.98 2.04
C LEU A 42 16.03 -5.16 1.12
N GLN A 43 16.31 -6.41 0.76
CA GLN A 43 17.26 -6.76 -0.28
C GLN A 43 16.51 -6.85 -1.61
N GLN A 44 17.03 -6.18 -2.65
CA GLN A 44 16.43 -6.26 -3.99
C GLN A 44 16.44 -7.72 -4.46
N GLY A 45 15.25 -8.33 -4.62
CA GLY A 45 15.09 -9.69 -5.15
C GLY A 45 14.26 -10.65 -4.30
N ALA A 46 14.02 -10.37 -3.02
CA ALA A 46 13.23 -11.23 -2.13
C ALA A 46 11.95 -10.51 -1.66
N LEU A 47 11.01 -10.25 -2.58
CA LEU A 47 9.73 -9.67 -2.19
C LEU A 47 8.75 -10.76 -1.72
N PRO A 48 7.84 -10.45 -0.78
CA PRO A 48 6.73 -11.33 -0.46
C PRO A 48 5.90 -11.64 -1.71
N GLU A 49 5.24 -12.80 -1.70
CA GLU A 49 4.32 -13.17 -2.76
C GLU A 49 3.24 -12.09 -2.95
N GLY A 50 2.95 -11.75 -4.20
CA GLY A 50 1.97 -10.71 -4.54
C GLY A 50 2.45 -9.28 -4.31
N VAL A 51 3.72 -9.06 -3.97
CA VAL A 51 4.34 -7.73 -3.82
C VAL A 51 5.35 -7.48 -4.93
N VAL A 52 5.31 -6.27 -5.49
CA VAL A 52 6.26 -5.79 -6.49
C VAL A 52 6.83 -4.43 -6.09
N LEU A 53 8.00 -4.09 -6.63
CA LEU A 53 8.47 -2.72 -6.63
C LEU A 53 7.90 -2.02 -7.87
N ARG A 54 7.06 -1.02 -7.66
CA ARG A 54 6.44 -0.21 -8.71
C ARG A 54 7.22 1.09 -8.87
N ASP A 55 7.45 1.51 -10.10
CA ASP A 55 7.98 2.85 -10.36
C ASP A 55 6.92 3.91 -10.08
N LEU A 56 7.25 4.82 -9.17
CA LEU A 56 6.42 5.98 -8.83
C LEU A 56 7.23 7.26 -9.06
N GLY A 57 7.39 7.63 -10.33
CA GLY A 57 8.14 8.82 -10.73
C GLY A 57 9.63 8.65 -10.50
N GLY A 58 10.19 7.53 -10.97
CA GLY A 58 11.61 7.19 -10.88
C GLY A 58 12.05 6.58 -9.55
N ILE A 59 11.10 6.33 -8.63
CA ILE A 59 11.38 5.74 -7.32
C ILE A 59 10.64 4.41 -7.21
N GLN A 60 11.36 3.36 -6.86
CA GLN A 60 10.80 2.04 -6.62
C GLN A 60 10.08 2.02 -5.26
N VAL A 61 8.79 1.70 -5.27
CA VAL A 61 7.93 1.69 -4.09
C VAL A 61 7.24 0.34 -3.98
N ALA A 62 7.24 -0.27 -2.79
CA ALA A 62 6.51 -1.52 -2.60
C ALA A 62 5.00 -1.31 -2.80
N ALA A 63 4.41 -2.15 -3.65
CA ALA A 63 3.01 -2.13 -3.98
C ALA A 63 2.51 -3.57 -4.22
N PRO A 64 1.21 -3.84 -4.00
CA PRO A 64 0.61 -5.07 -4.49
C PRO A 64 0.81 -5.21 -6.00
N GLN A 65 1.01 -6.44 -6.45
CA GLN A 65 0.95 -6.79 -7.85
C GLN A 65 -0.45 -6.50 -8.38
N THR A 66 -0.52 -5.88 -9.56
CA THR A 66 -1.77 -5.71 -10.29
C THR A 66 -1.89 -6.85 -11.30
N LEU A 67 -3.01 -7.56 -11.25
CA LEU A 67 -3.44 -8.59 -12.20
C LEU A 67 -4.53 -8.03 -13.11
N GLU A 68 -4.93 -8.80 -14.13
CA GLU A 68 -6.01 -8.42 -15.07
C GLU A 68 -7.32 -8.06 -14.36
N HIS A 69 -7.64 -8.75 -13.26
CA HIS A 69 -8.83 -8.54 -12.46
C HIS A 69 -8.62 -7.62 -11.25
N GLY A 70 -7.50 -6.88 -11.21
CA GLY A 70 -7.20 -5.92 -10.14
C GLY A 70 -6.08 -6.37 -9.20
N CYS A 71 -6.14 -5.94 -7.94
CA CYS A 71 -5.08 -6.21 -6.95
C CYS A 71 -4.93 -7.71 -6.69
N PHE A 72 -3.70 -8.21 -6.63
CA PHE A 72 -3.40 -9.61 -6.29
C PHE A 72 -4.06 -10.04 -4.99
N PHE A 73 -4.14 -9.17 -3.98
CA PHE A 73 -4.76 -9.52 -2.69
C PHE A 73 -6.28 -9.36 -2.67
N LEU A 74 -6.93 -8.99 -3.77
CA LEU A 74 -8.39 -8.91 -3.81
C LEU A 74 -8.98 -10.33 -3.96
N GLY A 75 -10.01 -10.62 -3.17
CA GLY A 75 -10.81 -11.84 -3.24
C GLY A 75 -12.31 -11.52 -3.27
N PRO A 76 -13.16 -12.55 -3.38
CA PRO A 76 -14.62 -12.38 -3.49
C PRO A 76 -15.23 -11.66 -2.28
N ASP A 77 -14.65 -11.86 -1.08
CA ASP A 77 -15.11 -11.24 0.17
C ASP A 77 -14.33 -9.96 0.53
N GLY A 78 -13.54 -9.42 -0.40
CA GLY A 78 -12.69 -8.25 -0.20
C GLY A 78 -11.20 -8.59 -0.08
N CYS A 79 -10.44 -7.74 0.61
CA CYS A 79 -8.98 -7.88 0.69
C CYS A 79 -8.56 -9.08 1.55
N ARG A 80 -7.76 -9.99 0.97
CA ARG A 80 -7.19 -11.18 1.60
C ARG A 80 -6.06 -10.90 2.59
N LEU A 81 -5.55 -9.66 2.63
CA LEU A 81 -4.60 -9.24 3.66
C LEU A 81 -5.35 -8.88 4.94
N ASP A 82 -4.82 -9.37 6.06
CA ASP A 82 -5.16 -8.85 7.39
C ASP A 82 -4.88 -7.35 7.45
N ALA A 83 -5.69 -6.63 8.23
CA ALA A 83 -5.61 -5.17 8.31
C ALA A 83 -4.18 -4.67 8.61
N GLU A 84 -3.45 -5.37 9.46
CA GLU A 84 -2.09 -5.00 9.85
C GLU A 84 -1.07 -5.13 8.72
N LEU A 85 -1.31 -6.02 7.75
CA LEU A 85 -0.43 -6.26 6.60
C LEU A 85 -0.72 -5.32 5.43
N ARG A 86 -1.91 -4.69 5.41
CA ARG A 86 -2.35 -3.88 4.30
C ARG A 86 -1.43 -2.68 4.03
N PRO A 87 -1.32 -2.25 2.77
CA PRO A 87 -0.66 -1.02 2.40
C PRO A 87 -1.23 0.18 3.17
N GLY A 88 -0.36 1.12 3.54
CA GLY A 88 -0.77 2.33 4.28
C GLY A 88 -1.84 3.13 3.52
N GLN A 89 -1.75 3.18 2.19
CA GLN A 89 -2.79 3.79 1.36
C GLN A 89 -4.14 3.10 1.52
N CYS A 90 -4.17 1.76 1.45
CA CYS A 90 -5.42 1.02 1.57
C CYS A 90 -6.09 1.23 2.93
N LEU A 91 -5.30 1.37 3.99
CA LEU A 91 -5.81 1.63 5.35
C LEU A 91 -6.34 3.05 5.54
N ALA A 92 -5.79 4.01 4.82
CA ALA A 92 -6.15 5.43 4.96
C ALA A 92 -7.31 5.86 4.04
N LEU A 93 -7.77 4.98 3.14
CA LEU A 93 -8.89 5.28 2.26
C LEU A 93 -10.18 5.39 3.06
N THR A 94 -10.85 6.53 2.92
CA THR A 94 -12.17 6.77 3.49
C THR A 94 -13.17 6.83 2.34
N PRO A 95 -14.10 5.86 2.24
CA PRO A 95 -15.12 5.89 1.20
C PRO A 95 -16.15 6.98 1.47
N SER A 96 -16.62 7.63 0.40
CA SER A 96 -17.81 8.48 0.46
C SER A 96 -19.06 7.61 0.35
N ILE A 97 -19.83 7.54 1.46
CA ILE A 97 -21.10 6.80 1.51
C ILE A 97 -22.09 7.33 0.47
N ASP A 98 -22.07 8.64 0.20
CA ASP A 98 -22.96 9.27 -0.78
C ASP A 98 -22.78 8.65 -2.17
N THR A 99 -21.52 8.42 -2.57
CA THR A 99 -21.23 7.84 -3.88
C THR A 99 -21.52 6.35 -3.96
N LEU A 100 -21.41 5.63 -2.83
CA LEU A 100 -21.74 4.19 -2.77
C LEU A 100 -23.21 3.93 -3.16
N LEU A 101 -24.12 4.83 -2.75
CA LEU A 101 -25.54 4.73 -3.09
C LEU A 101 -25.83 4.99 -4.59
N GLU A 102 -24.91 5.66 -5.29
CA GLU A 102 -25.00 5.97 -6.72
C GLU A 102 -24.35 4.87 -7.60
N GLY A 103 -23.79 3.82 -6.99
CA GLY A 103 -23.03 2.78 -7.70
C GLY A 103 -21.62 3.23 -8.13
N GLU A 104 -21.19 4.41 -7.71
CA GLU A 104 -19.81 4.88 -7.83
C GLU A 104 -19.08 4.66 -6.49
N MET A 105 -17.75 4.71 -6.51
CA MET A 105 -17.01 4.77 -5.26
C MET A 105 -15.90 5.80 -5.36
N ARG A 106 -16.13 6.94 -4.71
CA ARG A 106 -15.12 7.97 -4.52
C ARG A 106 -14.55 7.81 -3.13
N CYS A 107 -13.23 7.67 -3.05
CA CYS A 107 -12.52 7.53 -1.79
C CYS A 107 -11.58 8.71 -1.61
N THR A 108 -11.52 9.25 -0.41
CA THR A 108 -10.55 10.27 -0.05
C THR A 108 -9.39 9.60 0.68
N MET A 109 -8.21 10.20 0.53
CA MET A 109 -7.00 9.75 1.21
C MET A 109 -6.32 10.96 1.84
N PRO A 110 -5.94 10.88 3.12
CA PRO A 110 -5.14 11.89 3.76
C PRO A 110 -3.81 12.13 3.01
N PRO A 111 -3.33 13.39 2.87
CA PRO A 111 -2.10 13.70 2.14
C PRO A 111 -0.85 12.93 2.62
N GLU A 112 -0.77 12.62 3.91
CA GLU A 112 0.31 11.83 4.52
C GLU A 112 0.39 10.40 3.99
N CYS A 113 -0.70 9.87 3.44
CA CYS A 113 -0.74 8.58 2.77
C CYS A 113 -0.67 8.70 1.24
N GLY A 114 -0.64 9.92 0.71
CA GLY A 114 -0.57 10.20 -0.72
C GLY A 114 0.67 9.64 -1.41
N SER A 115 0.56 9.46 -2.73
CA SER A 115 1.66 8.98 -3.59
C SER A 115 2.89 9.88 -3.52
N HIS A 116 2.72 11.19 -3.30
CA HIS A 116 3.84 12.10 -3.07
C HIS A 116 4.64 11.73 -1.82
N THR A 117 3.95 11.53 -0.69
CA THR A 117 4.58 11.17 0.59
C THR A 117 5.25 9.81 0.50
N ALA A 118 4.61 8.82 -0.11
CA ALA A 118 5.21 7.51 -0.37
C ALA A 118 6.52 7.65 -1.17
N ARG A 119 6.51 8.44 -2.25
CA ARG A 119 7.71 8.67 -3.07
C ARG A 119 8.85 9.30 -2.26
N LEU A 120 8.56 10.27 -1.40
CA LEU A 120 9.57 10.91 -0.54
C LEU A 120 10.18 9.91 0.45
N ASN A 121 9.33 9.16 1.15
CA ASN A 121 9.78 8.18 2.14
C ASN A 121 10.69 7.12 1.50
N TRP A 122 10.27 6.55 0.37
CA TRP A 122 11.04 5.53 -0.34
C TRP A 122 12.32 6.09 -0.97
N ARG A 123 12.32 7.34 -1.45
CA ARG A 123 13.55 7.99 -1.92
C ARG A 123 14.59 8.08 -0.81
N HIS A 124 14.19 8.60 0.35
CA HIS A 124 15.10 8.72 1.50
C HIS A 124 15.64 7.35 1.92
N TYR A 125 14.77 6.35 1.96
CA TYR A 125 15.14 4.98 2.27
C TYR A 125 16.21 4.41 1.31
N TRP A 126 16.00 4.53 0.00
CA TRP A 126 16.98 4.03 -0.98
C TRP A 126 18.31 4.77 -0.91
N GLN A 127 18.30 6.09 -0.69
CA GLN A 127 19.52 6.88 -0.50
C GLN A 127 20.34 6.42 0.71
N GLN A 128 19.68 6.07 1.82
CA GLN A 128 20.36 5.53 3.00
C GLN A 128 20.95 4.14 2.74
N GLN A 129 20.30 3.33 1.90
CA GLN A 129 20.81 2.03 1.51
C GLN A 129 22.03 2.11 0.58
N THR A 130 22.07 3.08 -0.34
CA THR A 130 23.22 3.26 -1.26
C THR A 130 24.45 3.75 -0.50
N LEU A 131 24.28 4.73 0.41
CA LEU A 131 25.38 5.25 1.22
C LEU A 131 26.00 4.20 2.16
N GLY A 132 25.21 3.22 2.61
CA GLY A 132 25.70 2.11 3.43
C GLY A 132 26.48 1.04 2.66
N LYS A 133 26.48 1.07 1.32
CA LYS A 133 27.22 0.11 0.46
C LYS A 133 28.61 0.60 0.06
N GLU A 134 28.95 1.87 0.29
CA GLU A 134 30.26 2.47 -0.05
C GLU A 134 31.31 2.36 1.07
N GLN A 135 31.02 1.64 2.16
CA GLN A 135 31.91 1.50 3.33
C GLN A 135 32.60 0.13 3.46
N TYR A 136 32.69 -0.67 2.38
CA TYR A 136 33.42 -1.95 2.39
C TYR A 136 34.29 -2.12 1.15
#